data_AF-I1Q6Y4-F1
#
_entry.id   AF-I1Q6Y4-F1
#
_cell.length_a   1.000
_cell.length_b   1.000
_cell.length_c   1.000
_cell.angle_alpha   90.00
_cell.angle_beta   90.00
_cell.angle_gamma   90.00
#
_symmetry.space_group_name_H-M   'P 1'
#
loop_
_entity.id
_entity.type
_entity.pdbx_description
1 polymer ?
#
loop_
_entity_poly.entity_id
_entity_poly.type
_entity_poly.pdbx_seq_one_letter_code
_entity_poly.pdbx_strand_id
1 'polypeptide(L)'
;HAEKIANGSNGDIAIDSYHRYKEDVGIMKGLGLNAYRFSVSWPRILPNGKLSGGVNLEGIKYYNNLIDELISKGVEPFVTLFHWDSPQALEQQYGGFLSNLIVEDFRDYADICFREFGDRVKYWITFNEPWSFSIGGYSNGILAPGRCSSQGKSGCSKGDSGREPYIVAHNQLLAHAAAVQIYREKYQGGQKGKIGIAIVSNWMIPYEDSKEDKHATKRALDFMYG
;
A
#
# COMPACT_ATOMS: atom_id res chain seq x y z
N HIS A 1 -7.16 -9.67 16.54
CA HIS A 1 -6.54 -8.75 17.51
C HIS A 1 -7.36 -7.47 17.65
N ALA A 2 -8.63 -7.57 18.08
CA ALA A 2 -9.47 -6.39 18.30
C ALA A 2 -8.95 -5.55 19.48
N GLU A 3 -8.30 -6.21 20.45
CA GLU A 3 -7.63 -5.62 21.61
C GLU A 3 -6.47 -4.69 21.25
N LYS A 4 -5.94 -4.75 20.02
CA LYS A 4 -4.91 -3.83 19.52
C LYS A 4 -5.50 -2.53 18.92
N ILE A 5 -6.83 -2.42 18.84
CA ILE A 5 -7.52 -1.26 18.29
C ILE A 5 -8.17 -0.48 19.45
N ALA A 6 -7.97 0.84 19.50
CA ALA A 6 -8.29 1.68 20.67
C ALA A 6 -9.74 1.56 21.18
N ASN A 7 -10.68 1.22 20.32
CA ASN A 7 -12.11 1.01 20.64
C ASN A 7 -12.62 -0.37 20.16
N GLY A 8 -11.72 -1.28 19.78
CA GLY A 8 -12.08 -2.59 19.22
C GLY A 8 -12.79 -2.56 17.86
N SER A 9 -12.82 -1.41 17.16
CA SER A 9 -13.44 -1.32 15.84
C SER A 9 -12.67 -2.08 14.76
N ASN A 10 -13.28 -2.22 13.58
CA ASN A 10 -12.65 -2.82 12.41
C ASN A 10 -13.09 -2.09 11.11
N GLY A 11 -12.59 -2.58 9.98
CA GLY A 11 -12.91 -2.06 8.65
C GLY A 11 -13.99 -2.85 7.89
N ASP A 12 -14.82 -3.66 8.57
CA ASP A 12 -15.79 -4.54 7.90
C ASP A 12 -16.79 -3.74 7.04
N ILE A 13 -17.18 -2.55 7.52
CA ILE A 13 -18.01 -1.57 6.80
C ILE A 13 -17.20 -0.31 6.46
N ALA A 14 -16.40 0.19 7.42
CA ALA A 14 -15.72 1.49 7.34
C ALA A 14 -16.70 2.64 7.03
N ILE A 15 -16.48 3.41 5.97
CA ILE A 15 -17.40 4.48 5.51
C ILE A 15 -18.36 4.01 4.41
N ASP A 16 -18.37 2.70 4.11
CA ASP A 16 -19.21 2.06 3.10
C ASP A 16 -19.04 2.59 1.66
N SER A 17 -17.86 3.12 1.32
CA SER A 17 -17.56 3.62 -0.03
C SER A 17 -17.74 2.56 -1.12
N TYR A 18 -17.71 1.27 -0.78
CA TYR A 18 -18.00 0.21 -1.75
C TYR A 18 -19.40 0.35 -2.37
N HIS A 19 -20.39 0.78 -1.58
CA HIS A 19 -21.75 1.04 -2.06
C HIS A 19 -21.99 2.53 -2.32
N ARG A 20 -21.27 3.42 -1.63
CA ARG A 20 -21.53 4.87 -1.61
C ARG A 20 -20.59 5.72 -2.46
N TYR A 21 -19.70 5.11 -3.25
CA TYR A 21 -18.68 5.85 -4.03
C TYR A 21 -19.25 6.99 -4.90
N LYS A 22 -20.48 6.87 -5.43
CA LYS A 22 -21.11 7.94 -6.21
C LYS A 22 -21.38 9.20 -5.38
N GLU A 23 -21.79 9.04 -4.13
CA GLU A 23 -21.99 10.15 -3.19
C GLU A 23 -20.62 10.77 -2.84
N ASP A 24 -19.62 9.93 -2.56
CA ASP A 24 -18.25 10.38 -2.26
C ASP A 24 -17.68 11.23 -3.41
N VAL A 25 -17.80 10.75 -4.66
CA VAL A 25 -17.36 11.48 -5.85
C VAL A 25 -18.16 12.77 -6.06
N GLY A 26 -19.46 12.75 -5.79
CA GLY A 26 -20.31 13.95 -5.81
C GLY A 26 -19.83 15.03 -4.84
N ILE A 27 -19.46 14.64 -3.62
CA ILE A 27 -18.89 15.54 -2.61
C ILE A 27 -17.54 16.09 -3.07
N MET A 28 -16.63 15.24 -3.57
CA MET A 28 -15.33 15.67 -4.10
C MET A 28 -15.48 16.73 -5.20
N LYS A 29 -16.47 16.54 -6.09
CA LYS A 29 -16.79 17.52 -7.12
C LYS A 29 -17.34 18.83 -6.52
N GLY A 30 -18.23 18.74 -5.53
CA GLY A 30 -18.78 19.90 -4.82
C GLY A 30 -17.70 20.73 -4.12
N LEU A 31 -16.64 20.08 -3.62
CA LEU A 31 -15.47 20.74 -3.03
C LEU A 31 -14.50 21.34 -4.07
N GLY A 32 -14.70 21.06 -5.36
CA GLY A 32 -13.82 21.55 -6.42
C GLY A 32 -12.47 20.82 -6.50
N LEU A 33 -12.40 19.56 -6.03
CA LEU A 33 -11.18 18.77 -6.16
C LEU A 33 -10.90 18.43 -7.63
N ASN A 34 -9.62 18.46 -8.00
CA ASN A 34 -9.15 18.12 -9.35
C ASN A 34 -8.68 16.66 -9.47
N ALA A 35 -8.32 16.02 -8.36
CA ALA A 35 -7.82 14.67 -8.30
C ALA A 35 -8.30 13.95 -7.04
N TYR A 36 -8.40 12.63 -7.13
CA TYR A 36 -8.69 11.76 -6.00
C TYR A 36 -7.68 10.61 -5.94
N ARG A 37 -6.96 10.54 -4.83
CA ARG A 37 -6.06 9.42 -4.53
C ARG A 37 -6.81 8.34 -3.76
N PHE A 38 -6.91 7.14 -4.32
CA PHE A 38 -7.46 5.97 -3.65
C PHE A 38 -6.57 4.74 -3.86
N SER A 39 -6.87 3.64 -3.17
CA SER A 39 -6.18 2.36 -3.39
C SER A 39 -7.09 1.28 -3.99
N VAL A 40 -6.48 0.40 -4.78
CA VAL A 40 -7.11 -0.86 -5.21
C VAL A 40 -6.82 -1.90 -4.15
N SER A 41 -7.84 -2.63 -3.73
CA SER A 41 -7.68 -3.64 -2.69
C SER A 41 -7.25 -4.95 -3.31
N TRP A 42 -6.03 -5.40 -2.98
CA TRP A 42 -5.46 -6.63 -3.54
C TRP A 42 -6.37 -7.84 -3.30
N PRO A 43 -6.82 -8.16 -2.08
CA PRO A 43 -7.72 -9.30 -1.85
C PRO A 43 -9.09 -9.13 -2.52
N ARG A 44 -9.50 -7.91 -2.91
CA ARG A 44 -10.74 -7.72 -3.67
C ARG A 44 -10.57 -8.10 -5.15
N ILE A 45 -9.39 -7.90 -5.72
CA ILE A 45 -9.06 -8.28 -7.10
C ILE A 45 -8.66 -9.76 -7.19
N LEU A 46 -7.80 -10.22 -6.27
CA LEU A 46 -7.31 -11.58 -6.16
C LEU A 46 -7.59 -12.11 -4.74
N PRO A 47 -8.76 -12.73 -4.49
CA PRO A 47 -9.15 -13.21 -3.16
C PRO A 47 -8.16 -14.18 -2.53
N ASN A 48 -7.54 -15.04 -3.35
CA ASN A 48 -6.50 -15.98 -2.94
C ASN A 48 -5.08 -15.38 -3.03
N GLY A 49 -4.96 -14.09 -3.33
CA GLY A 49 -3.73 -13.34 -3.52
C GLY A 49 -2.99 -13.62 -4.83
N LYS A 50 -2.90 -14.88 -5.24
CA LYS A 50 -2.24 -15.31 -6.49
C LYS A 50 -3.17 -15.23 -7.69
N LEU A 51 -2.62 -14.91 -8.87
CA LEU A 51 -3.34 -14.94 -10.14
C LEU A 51 -3.94 -16.32 -10.45
N SER A 52 -3.24 -17.41 -10.13
CA SER A 52 -3.72 -18.78 -10.31
C SER A 52 -4.98 -19.11 -9.48
N GLY A 53 -5.25 -18.32 -8.43
CA GLY A 53 -6.44 -18.45 -7.61
C GLY A 53 -7.69 -17.75 -8.18
N GLY A 54 -7.58 -17.13 -9.35
CA GLY A 54 -8.68 -16.50 -10.07
C GLY A 54 -8.84 -15.01 -9.77
N VAL A 55 -9.32 -14.27 -10.78
CA VAL A 55 -9.63 -12.84 -10.70
C VAL A 55 -11.10 -12.66 -10.34
N ASN A 56 -11.38 -11.82 -9.35
CA ASN A 56 -12.74 -11.46 -8.99
C ASN A 56 -13.27 -10.32 -9.88
N LEU A 57 -14.12 -10.67 -10.85
CA LEU A 57 -14.65 -9.72 -11.84
C LEU A 57 -15.58 -8.66 -11.22
N GLU A 58 -16.28 -8.95 -10.13
CA GLU A 58 -17.08 -7.92 -9.43
C GLU A 58 -16.18 -6.89 -8.73
N GLY A 59 -15.01 -7.31 -8.26
CA GLY A 59 -13.97 -6.41 -7.75
C GLY A 59 -13.45 -5.47 -8.85
N ILE A 60 -13.14 -6.02 -10.03
CA ILE A 60 -12.76 -5.23 -11.21
C ILE A 60 -13.86 -4.24 -11.61
N LYS A 61 -15.12 -4.70 -11.65
CA LYS A 61 -16.28 -3.87 -11.98
C LYS A 61 -16.48 -2.72 -11.01
N TYR A 62 -16.29 -2.94 -9.70
CA TYR A 62 -16.35 -1.87 -8.71
C TYR A 62 -15.34 -0.74 -9.02
N TYR A 63 -14.07 -1.09 -9.24
CA TYR A 63 -13.04 -0.08 -9.53
C TYR A 63 -13.25 0.61 -10.87
N ASN A 64 -13.71 -0.12 -11.90
CA ASN A 64 -14.14 0.50 -13.16
C ASN A 64 -15.23 1.55 -12.93
N ASN A 65 -16.29 1.21 -12.19
CA ASN A 65 -17.38 2.15 -11.92
C ASN A 65 -16.90 3.39 -11.14
N LEU A 66 -16.02 3.21 -10.14
CA LEU A 66 -15.44 4.33 -9.40
C LEU A 66 -14.60 5.24 -10.32
N ILE A 67 -13.73 4.65 -11.14
CA ILE A 67 -12.87 5.37 -12.08
C ILE A 67 -13.71 6.14 -13.11
N ASP A 68 -14.74 5.51 -13.67
CA ASP A 68 -15.63 6.13 -14.64
C ASP A 68 -16.43 7.28 -14.00
N GLU A 69 -16.93 7.11 -12.78
CA GLU A 69 -17.63 8.17 -12.05
C GLU A 69 -16.70 9.38 -11.79
N LEU A 70 -15.47 9.14 -11.32
CA LEU A 70 -14.45 10.20 -11.11
C LEU A 70 -14.20 10.98 -12.40
N ILE A 71 -13.92 10.27 -13.50
CA ILE A 71 -13.63 10.89 -14.80
C ILE A 71 -14.84 11.66 -15.32
N SER A 72 -16.05 11.15 -15.15
CA SER A 72 -17.28 11.84 -15.55
C SER A 72 -17.48 13.19 -14.85
N LYS A 73 -16.91 13.36 -13.65
CA LYS A 73 -16.93 14.61 -12.88
C LYS A 73 -15.68 15.48 -13.11
N GLY A 74 -14.75 15.03 -13.94
CA GLY A 74 -13.47 15.71 -14.20
C GLY A 74 -12.52 15.64 -13.00
N VAL A 75 -12.60 14.58 -12.19
CA VAL A 75 -11.68 14.30 -11.09
C VAL A 75 -10.69 13.22 -11.54
N GLU A 76 -9.39 13.53 -11.50
CA GLU A 76 -8.35 12.65 -11.99
C GLU A 76 -8.03 11.52 -10.98
N PRO A 77 -8.07 10.24 -11.38
CA PRO A 77 -7.77 9.13 -10.47
C PRO A 77 -6.26 8.96 -10.29
N PHE A 78 -5.80 9.03 -9.03
CA PHE A 78 -4.45 8.67 -8.59
C PHE A 78 -4.51 7.35 -7.83
N VAL A 79 -4.04 6.26 -8.45
CA VAL A 79 -4.28 4.91 -7.92
C VAL A 79 -3.07 4.37 -7.20
N THR A 80 -3.26 4.02 -5.93
CA THR A 80 -2.30 3.27 -5.12
C THR A 80 -2.57 1.77 -5.23
N LEU A 81 -1.58 0.97 -5.66
CA LEU A 81 -1.74 -0.47 -5.84
C LEU A 81 -1.77 -1.22 -4.51
N PHE A 82 -0.87 -0.85 -3.58
CA PHE A 82 -0.79 -1.46 -2.26
C PHE A 82 -0.87 -0.42 -1.15
N HIS A 83 -1.87 -0.57 -0.28
CA HIS A 83 -2.05 0.28 0.89
C HIS A 83 -2.25 -0.60 2.14
N TRP A 84 -1.25 -1.44 2.40
CA TRP A 84 -1.11 -2.29 3.59
C TRP A 84 -2.14 -3.43 3.70
N ASP A 85 -2.86 -3.73 2.63
CA ASP A 85 -3.95 -4.69 2.60
C ASP A 85 -3.55 -6.01 1.92
N SER A 86 -2.45 -6.61 2.40
CA SER A 86 -1.97 -7.90 1.89
C SER A 86 -3.06 -8.98 1.97
N PRO A 87 -3.28 -9.80 0.93
CA PRO A 87 -4.18 -10.94 1.01
C PRO A 87 -3.73 -11.91 2.11
N GLN A 88 -4.63 -12.24 3.03
CA GLN A 88 -4.34 -13.14 4.16
C GLN A 88 -3.84 -14.51 3.70
N ALA A 89 -4.25 -14.97 2.51
CA ALA A 89 -3.78 -16.21 1.90
C ALA A 89 -2.26 -16.21 1.66
N LEU A 90 -1.67 -15.09 1.23
CA LEU A 90 -0.22 -14.98 1.00
C LEU A 90 0.55 -14.92 2.33
N GLU A 91 -0.01 -14.23 3.32
CA GLU A 91 0.54 -14.20 4.69
C GLU A 91 0.56 -15.61 5.30
N GLN A 92 -0.50 -16.39 5.11
CA GLN A 92 -0.57 -17.79 5.60
C GLN A 92 0.36 -18.73 4.83
N GLN A 93 0.48 -18.55 3.50
CA GLN A 93 1.23 -19.47 2.65
C GLN A 93 2.75 -19.33 2.86
N TYR A 94 3.26 -18.10 2.98
CA TYR A 94 4.70 -17.86 3.04
C TYR A 94 5.12 -16.66 3.89
N GLY A 95 4.21 -16.06 4.67
CA GLY A 95 4.51 -14.90 5.51
C GLY A 95 4.54 -13.56 4.76
N GLY A 96 3.86 -13.48 3.61
CA GLY A 96 3.68 -12.22 2.87
C GLY A 96 5.03 -11.59 2.50
N PHE A 97 5.25 -10.35 2.93
CA PHE A 97 6.48 -9.60 2.63
C PHE A 97 7.75 -10.12 3.33
N LEU A 98 7.66 -11.13 4.20
CA LEU A 98 8.85 -11.82 4.71
C LEU A 98 9.48 -12.77 3.68
N SER A 99 8.75 -13.12 2.62
CA SER A 99 9.23 -14.01 1.56
C SER A 99 9.42 -13.25 0.25
N ASN A 100 10.45 -13.62 -0.51
CA ASN A 100 10.69 -13.07 -1.84
C ASN A 100 9.61 -13.49 -2.87
N LEU A 101 8.81 -14.52 -2.58
CA LEU A 101 7.70 -14.95 -3.43
C LEU A 101 6.64 -13.86 -3.63
N ILE A 102 6.53 -12.90 -2.69
CA ILE A 102 5.59 -11.77 -2.79
C ILE A 102 5.88 -10.88 -3.99
N VAL A 103 7.12 -10.84 -4.48
CA VAL A 103 7.56 -9.94 -5.56
C VAL A 103 6.82 -10.28 -6.85
N GLU A 104 6.77 -11.56 -7.20
CA GLU A 104 6.10 -12.05 -8.39
C GLU A 104 4.57 -11.95 -8.25
N ASP A 105 4.03 -12.31 -7.08
CA ASP A 105 2.58 -12.20 -6.84
C ASP A 105 2.11 -10.73 -6.91
N PHE A 106 2.91 -9.78 -6.39
CA PHE A 106 2.62 -8.35 -6.50
C PHE A 106 2.74 -7.85 -7.94
N ARG A 107 3.75 -8.31 -8.68
CA ARG A 107 3.90 -7.98 -10.11
C ARG A 107 2.67 -8.44 -10.90
N ASP A 108 2.19 -9.65 -10.69
CA ASP A 108 1.02 -10.19 -11.39
C ASP A 108 -0.26 -9.43 -11.03
N TYR A 109 -0.43 -9.10 -9.74
CA TYR A 109 -1.53 -8.22 -9.30
C TYR A 109 -1.48 -6.83 -9.95
N ALA A 110 -0.28 -6.22 -10.02
CA ALA A 110 -0.08 -4.94 -10.69
C ALA A 110 -0.37 -5.03 -12.20
N ASP A 111 0.07 -6.11 -12.87
CA ASP A 111 -0.20 -6.37 -14.30
C ASP A 111 -1.70 -6.37 -14.60
N ILE A 112 -2.51 -6.99 -13.74
CA ILE A 112 -3.98 -6.95 -13.84
C ILE A 112 -4.47 -5.50 -13.71
N CYS A 113 -4.06 -4.78 -12.68
CA CYS A 113 -4.51 -3.40 -12.48
C CYS A 113 -4.16 -2.50 -13.68
N PHE A 114 -2.96 -2.63 -14.23
CA PHE A 114 -2.55 -1.87 -15.42
C PHE A 114 -3.38 -2.25 -16.64
N ARG A 115 -3.65 -3.54 -16.86
CA ARG A 115 -4.45 -4.01 -17.99
C ARG A 115 -5.90 -3.53 -17.90
N GLU A 116 -6.52 -3.67 -16.74
CA GLU A 116 -7.96 -3.46 -16.56
C GLU A 116 -8.32 -1.97 -16.40
N PHE A 117 -7.41 -1.14 -15.90
CA PHE A 117 -7.72 0.26 -15.54
C PHE A 117 -6.82 1.30 -16.22
N GLY A 118 -5.66 0.91 -16.77
CA GLY A 118 -4.65 1.85 -17.26
C GLY A 118 -5.00 2.57 -18.56
N ASP A 119 -6.07 2.16 -19.24
CA ASP A 119 -6.66 2.95 -20.33
C ASP A 119 -7.14 4.32 -19.84
N ARG A 120 -7.63 4.39 -18.59
CA ARG A 120 -8.17 5.59 -17.93
C ARG A 120 -7.27 6.15 -16.83
N VAL A 121 -6.61 5.30 -16.04
CA VAL A 121 -5.72 5.71 -14.94
C VAL A 121 -4.34 6.11 -15.49
N LYS A 122 -3.92 7.35 -15.20
CA LYS A 122 -2.63 7.90 -15.66
C LYS A 122 -1.59 8.10 -14.58
N TYR A 123 -1.96 7.96 -13.31
CA TYR A 123 -1.04 8.14 -12.18
C TYR A 123 -1.11 6.94 -11.25
N TRP A 124 -0.03 6.17 -11.24
CA TRP A 124 0.12 4.95 -10.45
C TRP A 124 1.10 5.16 -9.30
N ILE A 125 0.74 4.66 -8.14
CA ILE A 125 1.57 4.62 -6.94
C ILE A 125 1.67 3.16 -6.53
N THR A 126 2.86 2.56 -6.52
CA THR A 126 2.98 1.13 -6.19
C THR A 126 2.67 0.85 -4.73
N PHE A 127 3.34 1.55 -3.82
CA PHE A 127 3.26 1.34 -2.38
C PHE A 127 2.94 2.67 -1.70
N ASN A 128 2.02 2.64 -0.74
CA ASN A 128 1.89 3.68 0.27
C ASN A 128 2.85 3.37 1.43
N GLU A 129 3.75 4.30 1.73
CA GLU A 129 4.55 4.34 2.96
C GLU A 129 5.15 2.98 3.37
N PRO A 130 6.11 2.45 2.59
CA PRO A 130 6.75 1.17 2.91
C PRO A 130 7.37 1.12 4.31
N TRP A 131 7.86 2.27 4.79
CA TRP A 131 8.40 2.44 6.14
C TRP A 131 7.35 2.18 7.21
N SER A 132 6.16 2.79 7.11
CA SER A 132 5.06 2.62 8.06
C SER A 132 4.62 1.15 8.12
N PHE A 133 4.48 0.51 6.95
CA PHE A 133 4.14 -0.91 6.88
C PHE A 133 5.19 -1.80 7.56
N SER A 134 6.48 -1.56 7.26
CA SER A 134 7.59 -2.34 7.81
C SER A 134 7.76 -2.14 9.32
N ILE A 135 7.89 -0.89 9.77
CA ILE A 135 8.11 -0.58 11.19
C ILE A 135 6.86 -0.88 12.02
N GLY A 136 5.67 -0.48 11.56
CA GLY A 136 4.42 -0.73 12.28
C GLY A 136 4.04 -2.21 12.35
N GLY A 137 4.24 -2.94 11.26
CA GLY A 137 3.83 -4.35 11.11
C GLY A 137 4.84 -5.37 11.65
N TYR A 138 6.14 -5.05 11.64
CA TYR A 138 7.21 -6.01 11.92
C TYR A 138 8.26 -5.54 12.95
N SER A 139 8.22 -4.28 13.40
CA SER A 139 9.05 -3.79 14.52
C SER A 139 8.24 -3.50 15.77
N ASN A 140 7.23 -2.65 15.66
CA ASN A 140 6.38 -2.22 16.77
C ASN A 140 5.20 -3.18 17.00
N GLY A 141 4.76 -3.91 15.97
CA GLY A 141 3.67 -4.88 16.02
C GLY A 141 2.28 -4.26 16.27
N ILE A 142 2.10 -2.97 15.97
CA ILE A 142 0.86 -2.21 16.15
C ILE A 142 -0.02 -2.17 14.89
N LEU A 143 0.56 -2.44 13.72
CA LEU A 143 -0.17 -2.63 12.46
C LEU A 143 -0.16 -4.12 12.09
N ALA A 144 -1.08 -4.56 11.22
CA ALA A 144 -1.04 -5.91 10.67
C ALA A 144 0.30 -6.17 9.92
N PRO A 145 0.89 -7.38 10.00
CA PRO A 145 0.40 -8.59 10.68
C PRO A 145 0.68 -8.63 12.20
N GLY A 146 1.24 -7.57 12.79
CA GLY A 146 1.36 -7.40 14.23
C GLY A 146 2.51 -8.18 14.85
N ARG A 147 3.64 -8.27 14.14
CA ARG A 147 4.85 -8.98 14.52
C ARG A 147 5.85 -8.05 15.18
N CYS A 148 6.50 -8.54 16.22
CA CYS A 148 7.61 -7.86 16.88
C CYS A 148 8.38 -8.86 17.77
N SER A 149 9.59 -8.49 18.19
CA SER A 149 10.37 -9.31 19.11
C SER A 149 9.62 -9.56 20.41
N SER A 150 9.67 -10.80 20.90
CA SER A 150 9.11 -11.20 22.21
C SER A 150 10.00 -10.67 23.34
N GLN A 151 9.90 -9.37 23.65
CA GLN A 151 10.59 -8.75 24.78
C GLN A 151 9.65 -7.80 25.53
N GLY A 152 9.57 -7.99 26.85
CA GLY A 152 8.81 -7.11 27.74
C GLY A 152 7.30 -7.14 27.51
N LYS A 153 6.68 -5.95 27.50
CA LYS A 153 5.22 -5.75 27.35
C LYS A 153 4.75 -5.65 25.89
N SER A 154 5.58 -6.04 24.92
CA SER A 154 5.32 -5.80 23.48
C SER A 154 4.08 -6.50 22.92
N GLY A 155 3.53 -7.49 23.64
CA GLY A 155 2.27 -8.15 23.29
C GLY A 155 2.33 -8.98 21.99
N CYS A 156 3.49 -9.07 21.33
CA CYS A 156 3.71 -9.95 20.18
C CYS A 156 4.20 -11.32 20.63
N SER A 157 3.64 -12.37 20.04
CA SER A 157 4.04 -13.76 20.27
C SER A 157 5.07 -14.26 19.26
N LYS A 158 5.33 -13.52 18.18
CA LYS A 158 6.21 -13.93 17.08
C LYS A 158 6.78 -12.69 16.36
N GLY A 159 8.03 -12.77 15.93
CA GLY A 159 8.70 -11.72 15.16
C GLY A 159 10.15 -11.53 15.59
N ASP A 160 10.87 -10.72 14.81
CA ASP A 160 12.21 -10.24 15.14
C ASP A 160 12.36 -8.79 14.64
N SER A 161 12.14 -7.83 15.54
CA SER A 161 12.19 -6.39 15.25
C SER A 161 13.58 -5.92 14.79
N GLY A 162 14.63 -6.72 14.98
CA GLY A 162 15.98 -6.43 14.51
C GLY A 162 16.28 -6.90 13.08
N ARG A 163 15.40 -7.74 12.49
CA ARG A 163 15.63 -8.35 11.16
C ARG A 163 14.45 -8.19 10.21
N GLU A 164 13.25 -8.51 10.67
CA GLU A 164 12.05 -8.56 9.84
C GLU A 164 11.73 -7.24 9.13
N PRO A 165 11.85 -6.05 9.76
CA PRO A 165 11.61 -4.79 9.07
C PRO A 165 12.51 -4.60 7.83
N TYR A 166 13.77 -5.04 7.89
CA TYR A 166 14.68 -4.94 6.76
C TYR A 166 14.33 -5.92 5.64
N ILE A 167 13.94 -7.16 5.99
CA ILE A 167 13.49 -8.16 5.01
C ILE A 167 12.24 -7.66 4.28
N VAL A 168 11.27 -7.13 5.02
CA VAL A 168 10.02 -6.59 4.48
C VAL A 168 10.28 -5.36 3.61
N ALA A 169 11.12 -4.42 4.05
CA ALA A 169 11.50 -3.26 3.24
C ALA A 169 12.21 -3.69 1.94
N HIS A 170 13.10 -4.68 2.01
CA HIS A 170 13.80 -5.21 0.85
C HIS A 170 12.82 -5.80 -0.18
N ASN A 171 11.90 -6.67 0.25
CA ASN A 171 10.91 -7.28 -0.65
C ASN A 171 9.90 -6.25 -1.20
N GLN A 172 9.52 -5.22 -0.43
CA GLN A 172 8.70 -4.12 -0.94
C GLN A 172 9.41 -3.34 -2.05
N LEU A 173 10.71 -3.05 -1.90
CA LEU A 173 11.50 -2.37 -2.94
C LEU A 173 11.67 -3.23 -4.19
N LEU A 174 11.89 -4.54 -4.04
CA LEU A 174 11.94 -5.47 -5.19
C LEU A 174 10.59 -5.57 -5.91
N ALA A 175 9.49 -5.68 -5.15
CA ALA A 175 8.13 -5.69 -5.69
C ALA A 175 7.78 -4.38 -6.41
N HIS A 176 8.19 -3.23 -5.85
CA HIS A 176 8.10 -1.93 -6.51
C HIS A 176 8.82 -1.94 -7.85
N ALA A 177 10.10 -2.37 -7.86
CA ALA A 177 10.90 -2.43 -9.06
C ALA A 177 10.27 -3.32 -10.14
N ALA A 178 9.77 -4.51 -9.77
CA ALA A 178 9.11 -5.44 -10.67
C ALA A 178 7.83 -4.83 -11.29
N ALA A 179 6.98 -4.18 -10.50
CA ALA A 179 5.77 -3.52 -10.99
C ALA A 179 6.09 -2.30 -11.89
N VAL A 180 7.11 -1.51 -11.54
CA VAL A 180 7.57 -0.40 -12.38
C VAL A 180 8.13 -0.90 -13.70
N GLN A 181 8.92 -1.99 -13.68
CA GLN A 181 9.51 -2.57 -14.88
C GLN A 181 8.43 -3.00 -15.87
N ILE A 182 7.47 -3.83 -15.44
CA ILE A 182 6.40 -4.29 -16.33
C ILE A 182 5.52 -3.14 -16.83
N TYR A 183 5.26 -2.12 -16.00
CA TYR A 183 4.53 -0.93 -16.44
C TYR A 183 5.26 -0.20 -17.56
N ARG A 184 6.56 0.07 -17.38
CA ARG A 184 7.37 0.81 -18.35
C ARG A 184 7.54 0.06 -19.67
N GLU A 185 7.77 -1.25 -19.60
CA GLU A 185 8.04 -2.08 -20.78
C GLU A 185 6.77 -2.39 -21.58
N LYS A 186 5.66 -2.69 -20.91
CA LYS A 186 4.44 -3.21 -21.57
C LYS A 186 3.34 -2.16 -21.74
N TYR A 187 3.21 -1.20 -20.82
CA TYR A 187 2.02 -0.35 -20.74
C TYR A 187 2.29 1.13 -20.99
N GLN A 188 3.42 1.67 -20.53
CA GLN A 188 3.64 3.12 -20.50
C GLN A 188 3.61 3.76 -21.89
N GLY A 189 4.16 3.09 -22.92
CA GLY A 189 4.15 3.59 -24.29
C GLY A 189 2.73 3.79 -24.85
N GLY A 190 1.82 2.85 -24.58
CA GLY A 190 0.43 2.91 -25.04
C GLY A 190 -0.48 3.74 -24.14
N GLN A 191 -0.38 3.55 -22.82
CA GLN A 191 -1.25 4.19 -21.83
C GLN A 191 -0.83 5.62 -21.49
N LYS A 192 0.45 5.98 -21.72
CA LYS A 192 1.03 7.31 -21.49
C LYS A 192 0.90 7.83 -20.05
N GLY A 193 0.78 6.95 -19.07
CA GLY A 193 0.74 7.32 -17.66
C GLY A 193 2.14 7.39 -17.01
N LYS A 194 2.13 7.67 -15.71
CA LYS A 194 3.30 7.76 -14.83
C LYS A 194 3.14 6.80 -13.67
N ILE A 195 4.25 6.25 -13.20
CA ILE A 195 4.29 5.35 -12.05
C ILE A 195 5.36 5.80 -11.07
N GLY A 196 5.05 5.75 -9.78
CA GLY A 196 5.97 6.11 -8.69
C GLY A 196 5.61 5.38 -7.39
N ILE A 197 6.13 5.89 -6.28
CA ILE A 197 5.96 5.35 -4.93
C ILE A 197 5.70 6.52 -3.96
N ALA A 198 4.86 6.31 -2.95
CA ALA A 198 4.60 7.32 -1.92
C ALA A 198 5.40 7.00 -0.66
N ILE A 199 6.34 7.88 -0.30
CA ILE A 199 7.21 7.74 0.87
C ILE A 199 6.76 8.74 1.94
N VAL A 200 6.71 8.30 3.19
CA VAL A 200 6.50 9.16 4.36
C VAL A 200 7.83 9.42 5.04
N SER A 201 7.99 10.63 5.56
CA SER A 201 9.06 10.94 6.50
C SER A 201 8.62 12.08 7.41
N ASN A 202 9.05 12.03 8.67
CA ASN A 202 8.99 13.20 9.53
C ASN A 202 10.09 14.19 9.11
N TRP A 203 9.79 15.48 9.22
CA TRP A 203 10.84 16.48 9.16
C TRP A 203 11.63 16.48 10.47
N MET A 204 12.89 16.03 10.40
CA MET A 204 13.76 15.90 11.56
C MET A 204 14.42 17.24 11.86
N ILE A 205 14.34 17.71 13.11
CA ILE A 205 14.98 18.93 13.60
C ILE A 205 15.96 18.51 14.71
N PRO A 206 17.19 19.05 14.75
CA PRO A 206 18.14 18.75 15.84
C PRO A 206 17.59 19.26 17.17
N TYR A 207 17.87 18.52 18.25
CA TYR A 207 17.42 18.88 19.59
C TYR A 207 18.11 20.15 20.10
N GLU A 208 19.44 20.22 19.96
CA GLU A 208 20.26 21.41 20.16
C GLU A 208 21.07 21.77 18.90
N ASP A 209 21.67 22.96 18.87
CA ASP A 209 22.61 23.38 17.81
C ASP A 209 24.00 22.75 17.98
N SER A 210 24.05 21.45 18.28
CA SER A 210 25.27 20.66 18.43
C SER A 210 25.60 19.90 17.14
N LYS A 211 26.87 19.50 16.98
CA LYS A 211 27.29 18.68 15.84
C LYS A 211 26.68 17.27 15.94
N GLU A 212 26.58 16.77 17.16
CA GLU A 212 26.07 15.46 17.53
C GLU A 212 24.60 15.33 17.16
N ASP A 213 23.78 16.34 17.48
CA ASP A 213 22.36 16.34 17.15
C ASP A 213 22.12 16.53 15.66
N LYS A 214 22.90 17.37 14.98
CA LYS A 214 22.86 17.44 13.51
C LYS A 214 23.13 16.08 12.85
N HIS A 215 24.09 15.32 13.38
CA HIS A 215 24.33 13.96 12.92
C HIS A 215 23.19 13.00 13.29
N ALA A 216 22.59 13.15 14.48
CA ALA A 216 21.45 12.33 14.90
C ALA A 216 20.21 12.57 14.02
N THR A 217 19.90 13.83 13.71
CA THR A 217 18.87 14.24 12.76
C THR A 217 19.08 13.59 11.39
N LYS A 218 20.32 13.62 10.87
CA LYS A 218 20.64 12.95 9.61
C LYS A 218 20.38 11.45 9.69
N ARG A 219 20.86 10.76 10.74
CA ARG A 219 20.60 9.33 10.92
C ARG A 219 19.10 9.02 11.01
N ALA A 220 18.33 9.82 11.75
CA ALA A 220 16.88 9.62 11.85
C ALA A 220 16.19 9.78 10.48
N LEU A 221 16.62 10.77 9.69
CA LEU A 221 16.12 10.96 8.33
C LEU A 221 16.52 9.81 7.40
N ASP A 222 17.79 9.39 7.44
CA ASP A 222 18.30 8.28 6.62
C ASP A 222 17.52 6.97 6.91
N PHE A 223 17.18 6.67 8.16
CA PHE A 223 16.43 5.47 8.54
C PHE A 223 14.93 5.52 8.23
N MET A 224 14.35 6.70 8.03
CA MET A 224 12.93 6.87 7.73
C MET A 224 12.65 7.11 6.24
N TYR A 225 13.55 7.84 5.56
CA TYR A 225 13.37 8.32 4.20
C TYR A 225 14.39 7.76 3.19
N GLY A 226 15.63 7.53 3.63
CA GLY A 226 16.80 7.31 2.77
C GLY A 226 16.89 5.92 2.13
#